data_AF-A0A973Y7S9-F1
#
_entry.id   AF-A0A973Y7S9-F1
#
_cell.length_a   1.000
_cell.length_b   1.000
_cell.length_c   1.000
_cell.angle_alpha   90.00
_cell.angle_beta   90.00
_cell.angle_gamma   90.00
#
_symmetry.space_group_name_H-M   'P 1'
#
loop_
_entity.id
_entity.type
_entity.pdbx_description
1 polymer ?
#
loop_
_entity_poly.entity_id
_entity_poly.type
_entity_poly.pdbx_seq_one_letter_code
_entity_poly.pdbx_strand_id
1 'polypeptide(L)'
;MRLCVCLLLLSVALCVSADRFGLRRAGQFVRDAVGGSWDMFRAYRDMREANFKGADKYFHARGNYDAARRGPGGAWAARVI
;
A
#
# COMPACT_ATOMS: atom_id res chain seq x y z
N MET A 1 -28.05 36.76 3.05
CA MET A 1 -27.87 35.82 4.18
C MET A 1 -27.98 34.35 3.76
N ARG A 2 -29.05 33.91 3.08
CA ARG A 2 -29.24 32.50 2.68
C ARG A 2 -28.14 31.97 1.74
N LEU A 3 -27.71 32.75 0.75
CA LEU A 3 -26.66 32.35 -0.19
C LEU A 3 -25.29 32.12 0.50
N CYS A 4 -24.90 33.02 1.42
CA CYS A 4 -23.64 32.89 2.16
C CYS A 4 -23.63 31.64 3.05
N VAL A 5 -24.77 31.31 3.67
CA VAL A 5 -24.91 30.09 4.47
C VAL A 5 -24.77 28.85 3.59
N CYS A 6 -25.37 28.83 2.39
CA CYS A 6 -25.20 27.73 1.44
C CYS A 6 -23.74 27.58 0.98
N LEU A 7 -23.06 28.68 0.67
CA LEU A 7 -21.65 28.67 0.26
C LEU A 7 -20.72 28.16 1.37
N LEU A 8 -20.96 28.56 2.63
CA LEU A 8 -20.22 28.07 3.79
C LEU A 8 -20.45 26.57 4.05
N LEU A 9 -21.67 26.07 3.89
CA LEU A 9 -21.95 24.65 4.06
C LEU A 9 -21.29 23.80 2.95
N LEU A 10 -21.31 24.27 1.71
CA LEU A 10 -20.65 23.61 0.59
C LEU A 10 -19.12 23.58 0.74
N SER A 11 -18.50 24.66 1.22
CA SER A 11 -17.05 24.70 1.43
C SER A 11 -16.61 23.76 2.55
N VAL A 12 -17.36 23.69 3.65
CA VAL A 12 -17.11 22.72 4.73
C VAL A 12 -17.29 21.28 4.24
N ALA A 13 -18.35 21.00 3.48
CA ALA A 13 -18.57 19.67 2.89
C ALA A 13 -17.47 19.27 1.91
N LEU A 14 -16.95 20.21 1.12
CA LEU A 14 -15.81 20.00 0.21
C LEU A 14 -14.52 19.74 0.97
N CYS A 15 -14.21 20.51 2.02
CA CYS A 15 -13.04 20.28 2.88
C CYS A 15 -13.07 18.89 3.54
N VAL A 16 -14.21 18.50 4.14
CA VAL A 16 -14.35 17.17 4.77
C VAL A 16 -14.24 16.04 3.74
N SER A 17 -14.78 16.25 2.54
CA SER A 17 -14.68 15.29 1.44
C SER A 17 -13.25 15.11 0.93
N ALA A 18 -12.49 16.21 0.82
CA ALA A 18 -11.09 16.21 0.42
C ALA A 18 -10.20 15.52 1.47
N ASP A 19 -10.44 15.78 2.75
CA ASP A 19 -9.70 15.15 3.85
C ASP A 19 -10.00 13.64 3.95
N ARG A 20 -11.26 13.24 3.74
CA ARG A 20 -11.67 11.83 3.62
C ARG A 20 -10.96 11.12 2.46
N PHE A 21 -10.68 11.83 1.36
CA PHE A 21 -9.95 11.27 0.24
C PHE A 21 -8.46 11.08 0.55
N GLY A 22 -7.84 12.03 1.24
CA GLY A 22 -6.47 11.91 1.76
C GLY A 22 -6.32 10.75 2.74
N LEU A 23 -7.21 10.66 3.73
CA LEU A 23 -7.20 9.60 4.74
C LEU A 23 -7.39 8.21 4.12
N ARG A 24 -8.26 8.09 3.10
CA ARG A 24 -8.46 6.84 2.35
C ARG A 24 -7.23 6.44 1.57
N ARG A 25 -6.54 7.37 0.91
CA ARG A 25 -5.28 7.11 0.20
C ARG A 25 -4.17 6.68 1.14
N ALA A 26 -4.01 7.38 2.27
CA ALA A 26 -3.04 7.01 3.30
C ALA A 26 -3.34 5.62 3.88
N GLY A 27 -4.62 5.33 4.18
CA GLY A 27 -5.06 4.03 4.64
C GLY A 27 -4.78 2.92 3.62
N GLN A 28 -5.03 3.16 2.34
CA GLN A 28 -4.71 2.19 1.29
C GLN A 28 -3.20 1.95 1.18
N PHE A 29 -2.38 3.01 1.21
CA PHE A 29 -0.92 2.88 1.19
C PHE A 29 -0.41 2.01 2.34
N VAL A 30 -0.89 2.26 3.57
CA VAL A 30 -0.48 1.45 4.74
C VAL A 30 -0.92 -0.01 4.58
N ARG A 31 -2.15 -0.26 4.10
CA ARG A 31 -2.63 -1.62 3.83
C ARG A 31 -1.78 -2.34 2.78
N ASP A 32 -1.42 -1.65 1.71
CA ASP A 32 -0.55 -2.20 0.66
C ASP A 32 0.85 -2.51 1.22
N ALA A 33 1.41 -1.62 2.04
CA ALA A 33 2.73 -1.78 2.65
C ALA A 33 2.77 -2.97 3.62
N VAL A 34 1.79 -3.08 4.52
CA VAL A 34 1.69 -4.24 5.44
C VAL A 34 1.56 -5.54 4.64
N GLY A 35 0.72 -5.54 3.60
CA GLY A 35 0.57 -6.69 2.71
C GLY A 35 1.87 -7.04 1.98
N GLY A 36 2.58 -6.04 1.46
CA GLY A 36 3.85 -6.21 0.75
C GLY A 36 4.94 -6.78 1.65
N SER A 37 5.07 -6.27 2.88
CA SER A 37 5.99 -6.83 3.88
C SER A 37 5.70 -8.29 4.19
N TRP A 38 4.42 -8.68 4.25
CA TRP A 38 4.05 -10.08 4.45
C TRP A 38 4.40 -10.97 3.25
N ASP A 39 4.25 -10.46 2.02
CA ASP A 39 4.65 -11.19 0.83
C ASP A 39 6.17 -11.36 0.73
N MET A 40 6.95 -10.35 1.12
CA MET A 40 8.41 -10.45 1.26
C MET A 40 8.81 -11.51 2.29
N PHE A 41 8.16 -11.51 3.46
CA PHE A 41 8.39 -12.53 4.49
C PHE A 41 8.03 -13.94 4.01
N ARG A 42 6.90 -14.09 3.30
CA ARG A 42 6.51 -15.37 2.70
C ARG A 42 7.56 -15.84 1.69
N ALA A 43 8.04 -14.94 0.84
CA ALA A 43 9.07 -15.29 -0.14
C ALA A 43 10.37 -15.78 0.51
N TYR A 44 10.80 -15.13 1.60
CA TYR A 44 11.92 -15.61 2.41
C TYR A 44 11.66 -16.98 3.05
N ARG A 45 10.47 -17.21 3.61
CA ARG A 45 10.11 -18.49 4.22
C ARG A 45 10.11 -19.62 3.20
N ASP A 46 9.45 -19.42 2.06
CA ASP A 46 9.38 -20.42 1.00
C ASP A 46 10.77 -20.73 0.43
N MET A 47 11.66 -19.72 0.32
CA MET A 47 13.05 -19.94 -0.09
C MET A 47 13.79 -20.87 0.89
N ARG A 48 13.61 -20.64 2.19
CA ARG A 48 14.22 -21.48 3.24
C ARG A 48 13.67 -22.89 3.26
N GLU A 49 12.36 -23.03 3.07
CA GLU A 49 11.69 -24.33 3.06
C GLU A 49 12.04 -25.14 1.80
N ALA A 50 12.08 -24.48 0.64
CA ALA A 50 12.45 -25.12 -0.62
C ALA A 50 13.89 -25.63 -0.62
N ASN A 51 14.80 -24.95 0.11
CA ASN A 51 16.21 -25.33 0.25
C ASN A 51 16.88 -25.70 -1.09
N PHE A 52 16.55 -24.96 -2.14
CA PHE A 52 16.95 -25.28 -3.52
C PHE A 52 18.13 -24.41 -3.96
N LYS A 53 19.23 -25.03 -4.37
CA LYS A 53 20.44 -24.32 -4.81
C LYS A 53 20.15 -23.46 -6.05
N GLY A 54 20.55 -22.19 -6.00
CA GLY A 54 20.42 -21.24 -7.11
C GLY A 54 19.02 -20.63 -7.31
N ALA A 55 18.08 -20.87 -6.38
CA ALA A 55 16.74 -20.29 -6.46
C ALA A 55 16.59 -18.92 -5.76
N ASP A 56 17.65 -18.38 -5.16
CA ASP A 56 17.61 -17.12 -4.39
C ASP A 56 17.05 -15.96 -5.21
N LYS A 57 17.48 -15.82 -6.46
CA LYS A 57 17.01 -14.75 -7.36
C LYS A 57 15.55 -14.90 -7.75
N TYR A 58 15.06 -16.13 -7.87
CA TYR A 58 13.65 -16.39 -8.12
C TYR A 58 12.79 -15.91 -6.94
N PHE A 59 13.14 -16.31 -5.71
CA PHE A 59 12.36 -15.93 -4.53
C PHE A 59 12.40 -14.42 -4.28
N HIS A 60 13.54 -13.77 -4.53
CA HIS A 60 13.65 -12.32 -4.42
C HIS A 60 12.78 -11.61 -5.46
N ALA A 61 12.82 -12.05 -6.72
CA ALA A 61 11.97 -11.49 -7.77
C ALA A 61 10.48 -11.73 -7.50
N ARG A 62 10.09 -12.93 -7.04
CA ARG A 62 8.71 -13.27 -6.71
C ARG A 62 8.19 -12.43 -5.53
N GLY A 63 8.97 -12.28 -4.46
CA GLY A 63 8.60 -11.44 -3.32
C GLY A 63 8.34 -9.99 -3.74
N ASN A 64 9.27 -9.42 -4.52
CA ASN A 64 9.13 -8.05 -5.04
C ASN A 64 7.92 -7.91 -5.96
N TYR A 65 7.68 -8.89 -6.83
CA TYR A 65 6.53 -8.90 -7.74
C TYR A 65 5.21 -8.95 -6.98
N ASP A 66 5.07 -9.87 -6.03
CA ASP A 66 3.84 -10.04 -5.25
C ASP A 66 3.55 -8.80 -4.40
N ALA A 67 4.57 -8.24 -3.74
CA ALA A 67 4.45 -7.02 -2.96
C ALA A 67 4.09 -5.80 -3.83
N ALA A 68 4.79 -5.59 -4.97
CA ALA A 68 4.52 -4.46 -5.86
C ALA A 68 3.12 -4.52 -6.48
N ARG A 69 2.57 -5.71 -6.72
CA ARG A 69 1.20 -5.89 -7.25
C ARG A 69 0.11 -5.42 -6.30
N ARG A 70 0.40 -5.22 -5.01
CA ARG A 70 -0.59 -4.67 -4.08
C ARG A 70 -0.87 -3.19 -4.30
N GLY A 71 0.10 -2.45 -4.82
CA GLY A 71 -0.02 -1.01 -5.03
C GLY A 71 1.20 -0.25 -4.52
N PRO A 72 1.12 1.10 -4.45
CA PRO A 72 2.26 1.95 -4.13
C PRO A 72 2.93 1.63 -2.78
N GLY A 73 2.15 1.27 -1.75
CA GLY A 73 2.70 0.91 -0.45
C GLY A 73 3.44 -0.43 -0.47
N GLY A 74 2.94 -1.41 -1.23
CA GLY A 74 3.58 -2.71 -1.38
C GLY A 74 4.87 -2.61 -2.20
N ALA A 75 4.87 -1.79 -3.26
CA ALA A 75 6.08 -1.48 -4.03
C ALA A 75 7.13 -0.74 -3.18
N TRP A 76 6.69 0.15 -2.28
CA TRP A 76 7.58 0.77 -1.31
C TRP A 76 8.14 -0.26 -0.32
N ALA A 77 7.32 -1.16 0.22
CA ALA A 77 7.76 -2.22 1.12
C ALA A 77 8.81 -3.14 0.47
N ALA A 78 8.59 -3.54 -0.78
CA ALA A 78 9.55 -4.33 -1.57
C ALA A 78 10.89 -3.62 -1.83
N ARG A 79 10.91 -2.28 -1.78
CA ARG A 79 12.14 -1.50 -1.98
C ARG A 79 12.97 -1.37 -0.70
N VAL A 80 12.31 -1.33 0.46
CA VAL A 80 12.97 -1.10 1.75
C VAL A 80 13.36 -2.40 2.47
N ILE A 81 12.80 -3.54 2.06
CA ILE A 81 13.08 -4.90 2.57
C ILE A 81 13.92 -5.65 1.54
#